data_AF-A0A1F6A2X8-F1
#
_entry.id   AF-A0A1F6A2X8-F1
#
_cell.length_a   1.000
_cell.length_b   1.000
_cell.length_c   1.000
_cell.angle_alpha   90.00
_cell.angle_beta   90.00
_cell.angle_gamma   90.00
#
_symmetry.space_group_name_H-M   'P 1'
#
loop_
_entity.id
_entity.type
_entity.pdbx_description
1 polymer ?
#
loop_
_entity_poly.entity_id
_entity_poly.type
_entity_poly.pdbx_seq_one_letter_code
_entity_poly.pdbx_strand_id
1 'polypeptide(L)'
;MKNRAHMESREKRLARLRSGNYIEAIETLLNSIANYFNNEISITPDNYQTSLLFLGIHASILTLSEAFFGLSGKTGYYLFLEKFIDGNTKDTKFSQIANTLHDWRNVLAHQWLGSIGHRIEYDYKMSEGWKKDGDITIINPKIYCQHYLNAFSGNGKIWQYESILSEAELSKAKEIIVRKYEHK
;
A
#
# COMPACT_ATOMS: atom_id res chain seq x y z
N MET A 1 23.94 -12.33 -4.44
CA MET A 1 23.87 -10.87 -4.33
C MET A 1 23.60 -10.51 -2.86
N LYS A 2 24.35 -9.60 -2.25
CA LYS A 2 24.06 -9.16 -0.87
C LYS A 2 23.05 -8.00 -0.94
N ASN A 3 21.84 -8.20 -0.45
CA ASN A 3 20.84 -7.13 -0.32
C ASN A 3 21.01 -6.45 1.05
N ARG A 4 21.65 -5.28 1.07
CA ARG A 4 21.64 -4.40 2.24
C ARG A 4 20.67 -3.26 1.95
N ALA A 5 19.38 -3.47 2.20
CA ALA A 5 18.35 -2.45 2.02
C ALA A 5 18.62 -1.16 2.84
N HIS A 6 19.52 -1.24 3.83
CA HIS A 6 19.91 -0.12 4.68
C HIS A 6 21.44 0.05 4.65
N MET A 7 21.92 0.93 3.76
CA MET A 7 23.36 1.23 3.60
C MET A 7 23.90 2.24 4.62
N GLU A 8 23.02 3.00 5.26
CA GLU A 8 23.34 4.00 6.28
C GLU A 8 23.26 3.39 7.69
N SER A 9 24.07 3.85 8.64
CA SER A 9 23.93 3.44 10.05
C SER A 9 22.61 3.92 10.63
N ARG A 10 22.08 3.18 11.61
CA ARG A 10 20.82 3.50 12.28
C ARG A 10 20.88 4.88 12.94
N GLU A 11 21.99 5.20 13.60
CA GLU A 11 22.19 6.46 14.34
C GLU A 11 22.17 7.66 13.39
N LYS A 12 22.86 7.54 12.25
CA LYS A 12 22.91 8.61 11.25
C LYS A 12 21.54 8.85 10.62
N ARG A 13 20.83 7.76 10.28
CA ARG A 13 19.46 7.86 9.77
C ARG A 13 18.53 8.51 10.78
N LEU A 14 18.57 8.07 12.03
CA LEU A 14 17.72 8.62 13.09
C LEU A 14 17.98 10.12 13.30
N ALA A 15 19.25 10.54 13.31
CA ALA A 15 19.61 11.94 13.44
C ALA A 15 19.01 12.78 12.29
N ARG A 16 19.10 12.29 11.05
CA ARG A 16 18.52 12.94 9.86
C ARG A 16 16.99 13.02 9.94
N LEU A 17 16.32 11.92 10.33
CA LEU A 17 14.86 11.89 10.48
C LEU A 17 14.35 12.83 11.57
N ARG A 18 15.06 12.96 12.70
CA ARG A 18 14.70 13.88 13.80
C ARG A 18 14.86 15.34 13.39
N SER A 19 16.02 15.68 12.84
CA SER A 19 16.41 17.07 12.55
C SER A 19 15.87 17.63 11.23
N GLY A 20 15.58 16.78 10.25
CA GLY A 20 15.09 17.19 8.93
C GLY A 20 13.64 17.67 8.92
N ASN A 21 13.20 18.25 7.79
CA ASN A 21 11.79 18.57 7.51
C ASN A 21 10.94 17.27 7.44
N TYR A 22 9.60 17.33 7.47
CA TYR A 22 8.72 16.18 7.21
C TYR A 22 9.04 15.48 5.90
N ILE A 23 9.48 16.22 4.88
CA ILE A 23 9.91 15.70 3.57
C ILE A 23 10.95 14.59 3.77
N GLU A 24 11.94 14.83 4.62
CA GLU A 24 13.03 13.89 4.89
C GLU A 24 12.50 12.54 5.41
N ALA A 25 11.56 12.58 6.37
CA ALA A 25 10.97 11.35 6.91
C ALA A 25 10.03 10.64 5.92
N ILE A 26 9.15 11.41 5.28
CA ILE A 26 8.16 10.89 4.35
C ILE A 26 8.84 10.31 3.11
N GLU A 27 9.71 11.07 2.44
CA GLU A 27 10.39 10.60 1.25
C GLU A 27 11.37 9.46 1.54
N THR A 28 12.01 9.42 2.72
CA THR A 28 12.81 8.24 3.11
C THR A 28 11.95 6.98 3.17
N LEU A 29 10.74 7.05 3.75
CA LEU A 29 9.81 5.92 3.79
C LEU A 29 9.31 5.54 2.38
N LEU A 30 8.86 6.52 1.60
CA LEU A 30 8.34 6.30 0.25
C LEU A 30 9.41 5.71 -0.68
N ASN A 31 10.62 6.28 -0.67
CA ASN A 31 11.75 5.75 -1.44
C ASN A 31 12.15 4.35 -1.00
N SER A 32 12.06 4.03 0.30
CA SER A 32 12.32 2.66 0.77
C SER A 32 11.31 1.67 0.21
N ILE A 33 10.03 2.03 0.14
CA ILE A 33 9.00 1.16 -0.43
C ILE A 33 9.18 1.06 -1.95
N ALA A 34 9.34 2.19 -2.64
CA ALA A 34 9.48 2.26 -4.09
C ALA A 34 10.71 1.48 -4.61
N ASN A 35 11.87 1.65 -3.97
CA ASN A 35 13.14 1.09 -4.48
C ASN A 35 13.41 -0.35 -4.04
N TYR A 36 12.71 -0.86 -3.02
CA TYR A 36 12.97 -2.21 -2.51
C TYR A 36 11.72 -3.07 -2.58
N PHE A 37 10.62 -2.66 -1.94
CA PHE A 37 9.45 -3.51 -1.80
C PHE A 37 8.59 -3.58 -3.08
N ASN A 38 8.43 -2.47 -3.78
CA ASN A 38 7.64 -2.42 -5.02
C ASN A 38 8.27 -3.25 -6.14
N ASN A 39 9.59 -3.43 -6.13
CA ASN A 39 10.27 -4.31 -7.08
C ASN A 39 9.78 -5.76 -6.93
N GLU A 40 9.63 -6.24 -5.70
CA GLU A 40 9.11 -7.59 -5.42
C GLU A 40 7.62 -7.69 -5.78
N ILE A 41 6.82 -6.67 -5.47
CA ILE A 41 5.39 -6.64 -5.81
C ILE A 41 5.21 -6.66 -7.34
N SER A 42 6.02 -5.92 -8.10
CA SER A 42 5.85 -5.71 -9.54
C SER A 42 5.91 -6.99 -10.38
N ILE A 43 6.63 -8.02 -9.91
CA ILE A 43 6.78 -9.28 -10.62
C ILE A 43 5.68 -10.30 -10.25
N THR A 44 4.94 -10.07 -9.16
CA THR A 44 3.91 -11.01 -8.69
C THR A 44 2.79 -11.29 -9.71
N PRO A 45 2.22 -10.31 -10.44
CA PRO A 45 1.11 -10.59 -11.34
C PRO A 45 1.51 -11.43 -12.57
N ASP A 46 2.75 -11.29 -13.05
CA ASP A 46 3.25 -12.06 -14.19
C ASP A 46 3.63 -13.49 -13.82
N ASN A 47 3.90 -13.73 -12.54
CA ASN A 47 4.18 -15.05 -11.98
C ASN A 47 2.97 -15.69 -11.29
N TYR A 48 1.77 -15.09 -11.41
CA TYR A 48 0.54 -15.57 -10.77
C TYR A 48 0.65 -15.75 -9.24
N GLN A 49 1.51 -14.95 -8.59
CA GLN A 49 1.73 -14.98 -7.14
C GLN A 49 0.68 -14.14 -6.40
N THR A 50 -0.60 -14.42 -6.65
CA THR A 50 -1.73 -13.57 -6.23
C THR A 50 -1.75 -13.32 -4.72
N SER A 51 -1.47 -14.34 -3.90
CA SER A 51 -1.47 -14.19 -2.45
C SER A 51 -0.37 -13.22 -1.97
N LEU A 52 0.83 -13.31 -2.55
CA LEU A 52 1.95 -12.41 -2.23
C LEU A 52 1.66 -10.99 -2.71
N LEU A 53 1.02 -10.83 -3.86
CA LEU A 53 0.56 -9.54 -4.38
C LEU A 53 -0.35 -8.84 -3.36
N PHE A 54 -1.42 -9.51 -2.90
CA PHE A 54 -2.34 -8.93 -1.94
C PHE A 54 -1.68 -8.65 -0.58
N LEU A 55 -0.84 -9.57 -0.09
CA LEU A 55 -0.13 -9.37 1.18
C LEU A 55 0.84 -8.18 1.09
N GLY A 56 1.60 -8.08 0.00
CA GLY A 56 2.60 -7.04 -0.20
C GLY A 56 1.96 -5.65 -0.32
N ILE A 57 0.97 -5.50 -1.21
CA ILE A 57 0.25 -4.25 -1.39
C ILE A 57 -0.41 -3.82 -0.07
N HIS A 58 -1.09 -4.74 0.62
CA HIS A 58 -1.76 -4.44 1.87
C HIS A 58 -0.80 -3.98 2.97
N ALA A 59 0.34 -4.67 3.12
CA ALA A 59 1.37 -4.31 4.09
C ALA A 59 1.94 -2.91 3.83
N SER A 60 2.18 -2.57 2.56
CA SER A 60 2.63 -1.23 2.17
C SER A 60 1.56 -0.17 2.48
N ILE A 61 0.31 -0.41 2.06
CA ILE A 61 -0.80 0.51 2.28
C ILE A 61 -1.01 0.77 3.78
N LEU A 62 -1.03 -0.26 4.63
CA LEU A 62 -1.19 -0.05 6.06
C LEU A 62 -0.01 0.69 6.69
N THR A 63 1.22 0.39 6.25
CA THR A 63 2.40 1.11 6.73
C THR A 63 2.29 2.60 6.46
N LEU A 64 1.85 2.96 5.24
CA LEU A 64 1.71 4.34 4.80
C LEU A 64 0.47 5.02 5.36
N SER A 65 -0.65 4.32 5.47
CA SER A 65 -1.85 4.82 6.14
C SER A 65 -1.56 5.18 7.60
N GLU A 66 -0.85 4.32 8.31
CA GLU A 66 -0.47 4.61 9.69
C GLU A 66 0.49 5.79 9.76
N ALA A 67 1.42 5.91 8.80
CA ALA A 67 2.34 7.05 8.75
C ALA A 67 1.59 8.37 8.44
N PHE A 68 0.80 8.43 7.38
CA PHE A 68 0.17 9.66 6.90
C PHE A 68 -1.03 10.09 7.73
N PHE A 69 -1.84 9.14 8.19
CA PHE A 69 -3.12 9.43 8.82
C PHE A 69 -3.17 9.02 10.29
N GLY A 70 -2.18 8.26 10.78
CA GLY A 70 -2.28 7.61 12.09
C GLY A 70 -3.38 6.54 12.16
N LEU A 71 -3.85 6.06 11.00
CA LEU A 71 -4.94 5.10 10.88
C LEU A 71 -4.42 3.72 10.47
N SER A 72 -4.92 2.68 11.14
CA SER A 72 -4.63 1.28 10.85
C SER A 72 -5.90 0.51 10.49
N GLY A 73 -5.76 -0.79 10.22
CA GLY A 73 -6.89 -1.68 10.01
C GLY A 73 -7.71 -1.34 8.76
N LYS A 74 -9.01 -1.67 8.81
CA LYS A 74 -9.93 -1.48 7.67
C LYS A 74 -10.07 -0.01 7.27
N THR A 75 -10.20 0.88 8.25
CA THR A 75 -10.40 2.33 8.03
C THR A 75 -9.19 2.96 7.34
N GLY A 76 -7.98 2.69 7.84
CA GLY A 76 -6.77 3.20 7.22
C GLY A 76 -6.56 2.69 5.80
N TYR A 77 -6.79 1.39 5.60
CA TYR A 77 -6.72 0.76 4.29
C TYR A 77 -7.70 1.37 3.28
N TYR A 78 -8.97 1.58 3.67
CA TYR A 78 -9.97 2.25 2.84
C TYR A 78 -9.53 3.66 2.44
N LEU A 79 -9.16 4.48 3.44
CA LEU A 79 -8.83 5.89 3.20
C LEU A 79 -7.62 6.02 2.26
N PHE A 80 -6.62 5.18 2.45
CA PHE A 80 -5.43 5.21 1.60
C PHE A 80 -5.75 4.82 0.14
N LEU A 81 -6.57 3.79 -0.06
CA LEU A 81 -7.03 3.42 -1.41
C LEU A 81 -7.74 4.59 -2.09
N GLU A 82 -8.70 5.21 -1.39
CA GLU A 82 -9.50 6.33 -1.90
C GLU A 82 -8.62 7.52 -2.30
N LYS A 83 -7.64 7.88 -1.46
CA LYS A 83 -6.78 9.05 -1.69
C LYS A 83 -5.73 8.83 -2.77
N PHE A 84 -5.10 7.65 -2.79
CA PHE A 84 -3.87 7.46 -3.57
C PHE A 84 -3.97 6.43 -4.70
N ILE A 85 -4.85 5.42 -4.60
CA ILE A 85 -4.85 4.26 -5.51
C ILE A 85 -6.02 4.29 -6.50
N ASP A 86 -7.18 4.76 -6.04
CA ASP A 86 -8.40 4.77 -6.84
C ASP A 86 -8.23 5.49 -8.17
N GLY A 87 -8.72 4.83 -9.21
CA GLY A 87 -8.83 5.38 -10.56
C GLY A 87 -10.10 6.19 -10.77
N ASN A 88 -10.31 6.58 -12.04
CA ASN A 88 -11.41 7.47 -12.42
C ASN A 88 -12.71 6.72 -12.72
N THR A 89 -12.63 5.42 -13.02
CA THR A 89 -13.79 4.58 -13.37
C THR A 89 -14.25 3.78 -12.16
N LYS A 90 -15.52 3.36 -12.14
CA LYS A 90 -16.09 2.62 -11.00
C LYS A 90 -15.30 1.34 -10.69
N ASP A 91 -14.91 0.60 -11.71
CA ASP A 91 -14.17 -0.66 -11.61
C ASP A 91 -12.71 -0.48 -11.17
N THR A 92 -12.20 0.75 -11.13
CA THR A 92 -10.87 1.09 -10.62
C THR A 92 -10.91 1.79 -9.27
N LYS A 93 -12.10 1.95 -8.66
CA LYS A 93 -12.28 2.43 -7.28
C LYS A 93 -12.21 1.28 -6.30
N PHE A 94 -10.99 0.81 -6.02
CA PHE A 94 -10.74 -0.30 -5.10
C PHE A 94 -11.15 0.01 -3.66
N SER A 95 -11.23 1.29 -3.28
CA SER A 95 -11.81 1.71 -2.00
C SER A 95 -13.24 1.17 -1.79
N GLN A 96 -14.04 1.03 -2.84
CA GLN A 96 -15.41 0.52 -2.78
C GLN A 96 -15.49 -0.97 -2.39
N ILE A 97 -14.38 -1.71 -2.59
CA ILE A 97 -14.23 -3.10 -2.17
C ILE A 97 -13.15 -3.26 -1.09
N ALA A 98 -12.72 -2.17 -0.45
CA ALA A 98 -11.65 -2.18 0.55
C ALA A 98 -11.92 -3.18 1.69
N ASN A 99 -13.18 -3.32 2.09
CA ASN A 99 -13.58 -4.28 3.12
C ASN A 99 -13.30 -5.72 2.69
N THR A 100 -13.71 -6.08 1.47
CA THR A 100 -13.47 -7.40 0.87
C THR A 100 -11.97 -7.67 0.76
N LEU A 101 -11.21 -6.71 0.26
CA LEU A 101 -9.76 -6.83 0.09
C LEU A 101 -9.03 -7.00 1.44
N HIS A 102 -9.43 -6.23 2.46
CA HIS A 102 -8.83 -6.31 3.79
C HIS A 102 -9.10 -7.66 4.46
N ASP A 103 -10.35 -8.13 4.42
CA ASP A 103 -10.75 -9.42 5.00
C ASP A 103 -10.08 -10.58 4.26
N TRP A 104 -9.98 -10.47 2.94
CA TRP A 104 -9.29 -11.46 2.13
C TRP A 104 -7.81 -11.59 2.49
N ARG A 105 -7.12 -10.46 2.69
CA ARG A 105 -5.75 -10.47 3.17
C ARG A 105 -5.62 -11.20 4.51
N ASN A 106 -6.55 -11.00 5.45
CA ASN A 106 -6.53 -11.71 6.73
C ASN A 106 -6.65 -13.23 6.55
N VAL A 107 -7.47 -13.69 5.60
CA VAL A 107 -7.56 -15.11 5.26
C VAL A 107 -6.26 -15.62 4.67
N LEU A 108 -5.70 -14.91 3.67
CA LEU A 108 -4.40 -15.26 3.07
C LEU A 108 -3.27 -15.32 4.11
N ALA A 109 -3.26 -14.41 5.09
CA ALA A 109 -2.21 -14.29 6.08
C ALA A 109 -2.29 -15.31 7.22
N HIS A 110 -3.51 -15.71 7.62
CA HIS A 110 -3.69 -16.38 8.92
C HIS A 110 -4.57 -17.63 8.91
N GLN A 111 -5.46 -17.77 7.93
CA GLN A 111 -6.45 -18.84 7.95
C GLN A 111 -6.20 -19.86 6.84
N TRP A 112 -5.81 -19.38 5.65
CA TRP A 112 -5.63 -20.12 4.40
C TRP A 112 -6.91 -20.82 3.89
N LEU A 113 -7.77 -21.28 4.79
CA LEU A 113 -9.13 -21.79 4.59
C LEU A 113 -10.10 -20.86 5.33
N GLY A 114 -10.90 -20.10 4.57
CA GLY A 114 -11.91 -19.21 5.12
C GLY A 114 -13.11 -19.11 4.17
N SER A 115 -14.31 -18.97 4.71
CA SER A 115 -15.56 -18.95 3.93
C SER A 115 -15.60 -17.83 2.87
N ILE A 116 -14.91 -16.72 3.12
CA ILE A 116 -14.77 -15.61 2.17
C ILE A 116 -13.98 -16.01 0.91
N GLY A 117 -13.17 -17.07 0.95
CA GLY A 117 -12.50 -17.62 -0.24
C GLY A 117 -13.48 -18.12 -1.30
N HIS A 118 -14.73 -18.43 -0.93
CA HIS A 118 -15.80 -18.76 -1.88
C HIS A 118 -16.50 -17.51 -2.48
N ARG A 119 -16.13 -16.31 -2.04
CA ARG A 119 -16.74 -15.03 -2.46
C ARG A 119 -15.76 -14.14 -3.21
N ILE A 120 -14.56 -14.65 -3.52
CA ILE A 120 -13.52 -13.93 -4.23
C ILE A 120 -12.99 -14.82 -5.34
N GLU A 121 -12.92 -14.25 -6.53
CA GLU A 121 -12.32 -14.88 -7.69
C GLU A 121 -11.30 -13.96 -8.34
N TYR A 122 -10.35 -14.55 -9.06
CA TYR A 122 -9.37 -13.81 -9.83
C TYR A 122 -9.58 -14.05 -11.32
N ASP A 123 -9.74 -12.97 -12.06
CA ASP A 123 -9.71 -13.01 -13.52
C ASP A 123 -8.63 -12.05 -14.02
N TYR A 124 -7.49 -12.62 -14.41
CA TYR A 124 -6.35 -11.87 -14.96
C TYR A 124 -6.61 -11.34 -16.38
N LYS A 125 -7.69 -11.78 -17.04
CA LYS A 125 -8.02 -11.45 -18.43
C LYS A 125 -9.16 -10.46 -18.56
N MET A 126 -9.93 -10.21 -17.49
CA MET A 126 -11.01 -9.21 -17.55
C MET A 126 -10.46 -7.79 -17.72
N SER A 127 -11.20 -6.94 -18.43
CA SER A 127 -10.81 -5.56 -18.68
C SER A 127 -10.99 -4.64 -17.46
N GLU A 128 -11.88 -5.00 -16.55
CA GLU A 128 -12.24 -4.25 -15.36
C GLU A 128 -11.25 -4.49 -14.21
N GLY A 129 -11.03 -3.50 -13.34
CA GLY A 129 -10.24 -3.71 -12.13
C GLY A 129 -10.91 -4.65 -11.13
N TRP A 130 -12.22 -4.50 -10.95
CA TRP A 130 -13.07 -5.42 -10.21
C TRP A 130 -14.52 -5.34 -10.71
N LYS A 131 -15.27 -6.43 -10.50
CA LYS A 131 -16.72 -6.45 -10.68
C LYS A 131 -17.38 -7.32 -9.62
N LYS A 132 -18.69 -7.15 -9.46
CA LYS A 132 -19.52 -8.04 -8.65
C LYS A 132 -20.38 -8.89 -9.55
N ASP A 133 -20.38 -10.20 -9.31
CA ASP A 133 -21.31 -11.15 -9.89
C ASP A 133 -22.05 -11.86 -8.76
N GLY A 134 -23.27 -11.39 -8.47
CA GLY A 134 -24.00 -11.75 -7.26
C GLY A 134 -23.18 -11.45 -5.99
N ASP A 135 -22.91 -12.51 -5.21
CA ASP A 135 -22.12 -12.46 -3.98
C ASP A 135 -20.60 -12.53 -4.20
N ILE A 136 -20.15 -12.80 -5.43
CA ILE A 136 -18.74 -12.99 -5.76
C ILE A 136 -18.13 -11.66 -6.20
N THR A 137 -17.02 -11.29 -5.58
CA THR A 137 -16.18 -10.18 -6.04
C THR A 137 -15.06 -10.76 -6.90
N ILE A 138 -15.13 -10.48 -8.21
CA ILE A 138 -14.10 -10.89 -9.17
C ILE A 138 -13.13 -9.72 -9.29
N ILE A 139 -11.84 -9.98 -9.12
CA ILE A 139 -10.78 -8.96 -9.12
C ILE A 139 -9.78 -9.31 -10.21
N ASN A 140 -9.31 -8.30 -10.96
CA ASN A 140 -8.15 -8.46 -11.83
C ASN A 140 -6.88 -8.07 -11.04
N PRO A 141 -6.03 -9.03 -10.66
CA PRO A 141 -4.84 -8.71 -9.86
C PRO A 141 -3.82 -7.86 -10.62
N LYS A 142 -3.75 -7.97 -11.96
CA LYS A 142 -2.87 -7.14 -12.78
C LYS A 142 -3.27 -5.67 -12.71
N ILE A 143 -4.56 -5.38 -12.89
CA ILE A 143 -5.04 -3.99 -12.83
C ILE A 143 -4.90 -3.44 -11.40
N TYR A 144 -5.23 -4.23 -10.38
CA TYR A 144 -5.05 -3.79 -9.00
C TYR A 144 -3.59 -3.46 -8.67
N CYS A 145 -2.65 -4.34 -9.07
CA CYS A 145 -1.22 -4.10 -8.91
C CYS A 145 -0.75 -2.87 -9.70
N GLN A 146 -1.21 -2.72 -10.94
CA GLN A 146 -0.87 -1.56 -11.77
C GLN A 146 -1.32 -0.24 -11.14
N HIS A 147 -2.55 -0.17 -10.61
CA HIS A 147 -3.05 1.01 -9.91
C HIS A 147 -2.21 1.34 -8.67
N TYR A 148 -1.85 0.32 -7.89
CA TYR A 148 -0.95 0.48 -6.75
C TYR A 148 0.43 1.02 -7.16
N LEU A 149 1.08 0.41 -8.16
CA LEU A 149 2.40 0.83 -8.62
C LEU A 149 2.38 2.21 -9.27
N ASN A 150 1.30 2.54 -10.01
CA ASN A 150 1.12 3.86 -10.60
C ASN A 150 1.08 4.97 -9.56
N ALA A 151 0.58 4.70 -8.35
CA ALA A 151 0.61 5.67 -7.26
C ALA A 151 2.04 6.09 -6.88
N PHE A 152 3.04 5.23 -7.13
CA PHE A 152 4.47 5.48 -6.90
C PHE A 152 5.26 5.85 -8.18
N SER A 153 4.62 5.93 -9.34
CA SER A 153 5.29 6.38 -10.58
C SER A 153 5.78 7.84 -10.45
N GLY A 154 6.61 8.33 -11.36
CA GLY A 154 7.18 9.70 -11.26
C GLY A 154 6.15 10.83 -11.13
N ASN A 155 4.92 10.63 -11.61
CA ASN A 155 3.78 11.55 -11.44
C ASN A 155 2.67 10.96 -10.55
N GLY A 156 2.98 9.91 -9.80
CA GLY A 156 2.03 9.20 -8.97
C GLY A 156 1.52 10.06 -7.82
N LYS A 157 0.24 9.87 -7.46
CA LYS A 157 -0.44 10.65 -6.41
C LYS A 157 0.29 10.60 -5.07
N ILE A 158 1.07 9.54 -4.80
CA ILE A 158 1.78 9.43 -3.53
C ILE A 158 2.87 10.47 -3.36
N TRP A 159 3.48 10.94 -4.45
CA TRP A 159 4.50 12.00 -4.42
C TRP A 159 3.89 13.40 -4.38
N GLN A 160 2.57 13.51 -4.55
CA GLN A 160 1.80 14.74 -4.42
C GLN A 160 1.15 14.84 -3.05
N TYR A 161 1.71 14.16 -2.03
CA TYR A 161 1.15 14.07 -0.68
C TYR A 161 0.92 15.45 -0.06
N GLU A 162 1.72 16.46 -0.42
CA GLU A 162 1.57 17.85 0.06
C GLU A 162 0.30 18.55 -0.43
N SER A 163 -0.27 18.12 -1.56
CA SER A 163 -1.56 18.60 -2.04
C SER A 163 -2.76 17.88 -1.41
N ILE A 164 -2.51 16.78 -0.70
CA ILE A 164 -3.53 15.89 -0.13
C ILE A 164 -3.60 16.05 1.39
N LEU A 165 -2.46 16.28 2.04
CA LEU A 165 -2.30 16.42 3.48
C LEU A 165 -2.06 17.88 3.85
N SER A 166 -2.67 18.32 4.94
CA SER A 166 -2.37 19.61 5.56
C SER A 166 -0.99 19.62 6.23
N GLU A 167 -0.43 20.80 6.47
CA GLU A 167 0.88 20.97 7.15
C GLU A 167 0.93 20.30 8.54
N ALA A 168 -0.19 20.34 9.27
CA ALA A 168 -0.32 19.65 10.55
C ALA A 168 -0.27 18.13 10.40
N GLU A 169 -0.90 17.57 9.36
CA GLU A 169 -0.84 16.14 9.05
C GLU A 169 0.55 15.72 8.60
N LEU A 170 1.24 16.53 7.80
CA LEU A 170 2.63 16.29 7.38
C LEU A 170 3.60 16.27 8.57
N SER A 171 3.43 17.22 9.50
CA SER A 171 4.22 17.27 10.74
C SER A 171 3.96 16.03 11.62
N LYS A 172 2.69 15.66 11.79
CA LYS A 172 2.31 14.45 12.54
C LYS A 172 2.82 13.17 11.87
N ALA A 173 2.83 13.10 10.55
CA ALA A 173 3.36 11.95 9.82
C ALA A 173 4.85 11.75 10.09
N LYS A 174 5.63 12.84 10.10
CA LYS A 174 7.04 12.82 10.52
C LYS A 174 7.18 12.23 11.93
N GLU A 175 6.43 12.72 12.90
CA GLU A 175 6.49 12.24 14.29
C GLU A 175 6.21 10.73 14.38
N ILE A 176 5.20 10.24 13.66
CA ILE A 176 4.84 8.82 13.63
C ILE A 176 5.99 7.98 13.04
N ILE A 177 6.57 8.42 11.91
CA ILE A 177 7.68 7.72 11.25
C ILE A 177 8.90 7.66 12.17
N VAL A 178 9.30 8.79 12.76
CA VAL A 178 10.43 8.87 13.70
C VAL A 178 10.21 7.95 14.89
N ARG A 179 9.06 8.05 15.56
CA ARG A 179 8.71 7.21 16.71
C ARG A 179 8.78 5.72 16.38
N LYS A 180 8.28 5.32 15.21
CA LYS A 180 8.34 3.91 14.79
C LYS A 180 9.75 3.44 14.52
N TYR A 181 10.60 4.29 13.94
CA TYR A 181 12.01 3.98 13.68
C TYR A 181 12.84 3.86 14.97
N GLU A 182 12.42 4.55 16.03
CA GLU A 182 13.10 4.50 17.34
C GLU A 182 12.77 3.24 18.15
N HIS A 183 11.51 2.81 18.13
CA HIS A 183 10.98 1.78 19.04
C HIS A 183 10.78 0.39 18.42
N LYS A 184 11.17 0.20 17.15
CA LYS A 184 11.19 -1.10 16.48
C LYS A 184 12.58 -1.37 15.91
#